data_AF-A0A812HYW4-F1
#
_entry.id   AF-A0A812HYW4-F1
#
_cell.length_a   1.000
_cell.length_b   1.000
_cell.length_c   1.000
_cell.angle_alpha   90.00
_cell.angle_beta   90.00
_cell.angle_gamma   90.00
#
_symmetry.space_group_name_H-M   'P 1'
#
loop_
_entity.id
_entity.type
_entity.pdbx_description
1 polymer ?
#
loop_
_entity_poly.entity_id
_entity_poly.type
_entity_poly.pdbx_seq_one_letter_code
_entity_poly.pdbx_strand_id
1 'polypeptide(L)'
;MAFLLEEGEVAIAESGVMVPMSVKVGEKVLYSKYGASETIECSGEDHILVREDDVLLKYEGEEPSLEQVSMPRGKVLVKLLAKEEETSFGLLLSKEASKQTTTAGKVIAVGPGVVLANGDEQPAPVQVGDMVRFRYGDEVDLDIGDDKFSVVSSSNCIAKWQDA
;
A
#
# COMPACT_ATOMS: atom_id res chain seq x y z
N MET A 1 0.51 15.99 -1.16
CA MET A 1 1.23 15.69 0.09
C MET A 1 0.31 16.06 1.24
N ALA A 2 -0.01 15.11 2.14
CA ALA A 2 -0.83 15.36 3.32
C ALA A 2 -0.05 15.00 4.59
N PHE A 3 -0.32 15.74 5.66
CA PHE A 3 0.25 15.54 6.99
C PHE A 3 -0.85 15.11 7.94
N LEU A 4 -0.57 14.15 8.82
CA LEU A 4 -1.52 13.82 9.88
C LEU A 4 -1.48 14.89 10.97
N LEU A 5 -2.62 15.50 11.27
CA LEU A 5 -2.75 16.55 12.29
C LEU A 5 -3.39 16.04 13.58
N GLU A 6 -4.19 14.97 13.50
CA GLU A 6 -4.79 14.31 14.66
C GLU A 6 -4.76 12.78 14.46
N GLU A 7 -4.52 12.04 15.55
CA GLU A 7 -4.61 10.58 15.58
C GLU A 7 -5.84 10.14 16.39
N GLY A 8 -6.41 9.00 16.01
CA GLY A 8 -7.55 8.39 16.70
C GLY A 8 -7.31 6.91 16.98
N GLU A 9 -8.33 6.24 17.48
CA GLU A 9 -8.36 4.78 17.62
C GLU A 9 -9.48 4.22 16.75
N VAL A 10 -9.22 3.08 16.09
CA VAL A 10 -10.22 2.35 15.33
C VAL A 10 -10.81 1.26 16.23
N ALA A 11 -12.11 1.33 16.49
CA ALA A 11 -12.81 0.25 17.16
C ALA A 11 -13.07 -0.89 16.15
N ILE A 12 -12.62 -2.11 16.46
CA ILE A 12 -13.08 -3.28 15.70
C ILE A 12 -14.53 -3.54 16.09
N ALA A 13 -15.40 -3.64 15.09
CA ALA A 13 -16.83 -3.83 15.30
C ALA A 13 -17.13 -5.01 16.25
N GLU A 14 -18.08 -4.79 17.15
CA GLU A 14 -18.68 -5.76 18.09
C GLU A 14 -17.79 -6.33 19.21
N SER A 15 -16.46 -6.22 19.15
CA SER A 15 -15.58 -6.74 20.22
C SER A 15 -15.20 -5.71 21.28
N GLY A 16 -15.36 -4.42 20.98
CA GLY A 16 -14.89 -3.33 21.84
C GLY A 16 -13.36 -3.21 21.89
N VAL A 17 -12.64 -3.98 21.07
CA VAL A 17 -11.18 -3.88 20.95
C VAL A 17 -10.85 -2.59 20.20
N MET A 18 -10.20 -1.68 20.90
CA MET A 18 -9.66 -0.45 20.33
C MET A 18 -8.28 -0.74 19.76
N VAL A 19 -8.08 -0.37 18.51
CA VAL A 19 -6.82 -0.56 17.81
C VAL A 19 -6.25 0.82 17.47
N PRO A 20 -5.02 1.12 17.91
CA PRO A 20 -4.39 2.39 17.56
C PRO A 20 -4.14 2.45 16.05
N MET A 21 -4.30 3.64 15.49
CA MET A 21 -3.98 3.93 14.10
C MET A 21 -2.50 3.61 13.81
N SER A 22 -2.22 3.12 12.62
CA SER A 22 -0.83 2.88 12.17
C SER A 22 -0.07 4.15 11.77
N VAL A 23 -0.76 5.30 11.75
CA VAL A 23 -0.21 6.63 11.46
C VAL A 23 -0.18 7.48 12.74
N LYS A 24 0.85 8.30 12.89
CA LYS A 24 1.05 9.22 14.02
C LYS A 24 1.01 10.68 13.58
N VAL A 25 0.63 11.57 14.49
CA VAL A 25 0.61 13.01 14.23
C VAL A 25 2.00 13.47 13.77
N GLY A 26 2.03 14.25 12.69
CA GLY A 26 3.26 14.74 12.05
C GLY A 26 3.84 13.82 10.97
N GLU A 27 3.36 12.58 10.82
CA GLU A 27 3.79 11.72 9.72
C GLU A 27 3.21 12.20 8.38
N LYS A 28 4.03 12.14 7.32
CA LYS A 28 3.57 12.36 5.94
C LYS A 28 3.05 11.04 5.38
N VAL A 29 1.93 11.12 4.68
CA VAL A 29 1.29 9.95 4.08
C VAL A 29 0.94 10.17 2.62
N LEU A 30 0.96 9.07 1.86
CA LEU A 30 0.24 8.96 0.61
C LEU A 30 -1.07 8.23 0.90
N TYR A 31 -2.14 8.73 0.30
CA TYR A 31 -3.47 8.15 0.43
C TYR A 31 -4.13 8.06 -0.94
N SER A 32 -5.10 7.16 -1.07
CA SER A 32 -5.88 7.03 -2.30
C SER A 32 -6.68 8.30 -2.55
N LYS A 33 -6.53 8.88 -3.75
CA LYS A 33 -7.32 10.04 -4.19
C LYS A 33 -8.84 9.78 -4.13
N TYR A 34 -9.25 8.52 -4.27
CA TYR A 34 -10.65 8.09 -4.26
C TYR A 34 -11.15 7.69 -2.86
N GLY A 35 -10.23 7.54 -1.89
CA GLY A 35 -10.54 7.16 -0.51
C GLY A 35 -10.73 8.34 0.45
N ALA A 36 -10.31 9.54 0.05
CA ALA A 36 -10.61 10.76 0.80
C ALA A 36 -12.11 11.01 0.79
N SER A 37 -12.73 11.05 1.97
CA SER A 37 -14.18 11.16 2.07
C SER A 37 -14.66 12.57 1.80
N GLU A 38 -14.14 13.57 2.54
CA GLU A 38 -14.64 14.96 2.52
C GLU A 38 -13.54 15.95 2.98
N THR A 39 -13.57 17.17 2.42
CA THR A 39 -12.81 18.31 2.96
C THR A 39 -13.61 18.92 4.10
N ILE A 40 -13.02 19.00 5.28
CA ILE A 40 -13.60 19.58 6.49
C ILE A 40 -12.84 20.86 6.83
N GLU A 41 -13.54 21.95 7.07
CA GLU A 41 -12.93 23.17 7.58
C GLU A 41 -12.79 23.05 9.10
N CYS A 42 -11.57 23.09 9.60
CA CYS A 42 -11.26 23.04 11.03
C CYS A 42 -10.23 24.12 11.35
N SER A 43 -10.49 24.91 12.39
CA SER A 43 -9.60 26.00 12.81
C SER A 43 -9.29 27.05 11.71
N GLY A 44 -10.20 27.21 10.74
CA GLY A 44 -10.05 28.13 9.61
C GLY A 44 -9.14 27.63 8.49
N GLU A 45 -8.79 26.34 8.50
CA GLU A 45 -8.01 25.67 7.46
C GLU A 45 -8.77 24.46 6.89
N ASP A 46 -8.59 24.20 5.60
CA ASP A 46 -9.18 23.05 4.91
C ASP A 46 -8.37 21.79 5.23
N HIS A 47 -9.03 20.80 5.81
CA HIS A 47 -8.48 19.50 6.13
C HIS A 47 -9.20 18.42 5.31
N ILE A 48 -8.57 17.26 5.12
CA ILE A 48 -9.18 16.14 4.41
C ILE A 48 -9.31 14.98 5.38
N LEU A 49 -10.52 14.44 5.52
CA LEU A 49 -10.74 13.20 6.26
C LEU A 49 -10.34 12.00 5.38
N VAL A 50 -9.37 11.21 5.87
CA VAL A 50 -8.85 10.02 5.19
C VAL A 50 -9.02 8.83 6.13
N ARG A 51 -9.61 7.74 5.63
CA ARG A 51 -9.72 6.49 6.38
C ARG A 51 -8.37 5.79 6.43
N GLU A 52 -8.09 5.04 7.51
CA GLU A 52 -6.83 4.30 7.64
C GLU A 52 -6.60 3.35 6.45
N ASP A 53 -7.66 2.66 6.00
CA ASP A 53 -7.58 1.73 4.86
C ASP A 53 -7.19 2.40 3.54
N ASP A 54 -7.42 3.71 3.43
CA ASP A 54 -7.09 4.51 2.25
C ASP A 54 -5.67 5.11 2.33
N VAL A 55 -4.98 4.96 3.46
CA VAL A 55 -3.56 5.28 3.59
C VAL A 55 -2.76 4.19 2.87
N LEU A 56 -1.97 4.61 1.88
CA LEU A 56 -1.18 3.71 1.03
C LEU A 56 0.20 3.46 1.62
N LEU A 57 0.89 4.54 2.01
CA LEU A 57 2.21 4.48 2.63
C LEU A 57 2.50 5.73 3.46
N LYS A 58 3.50 5.63 4.33
CA LYS A 58 4.06 6.71 5.14
C LYS A 58 5.48 6.96 4.66
N TYR A 59 5.94 8.20 4.68
CA TYR A 59 7.30 8.53 4.27
C TYR A 59 7.88 9.74 5.01
N GLU A 60 9.19 9.87 4.99
CA GLU A 60 9.91 11.06 5.46
C GLU A 60 10.60 11.77 4.28
N GLY A 61 10.85 13.07 4.41
CA GLY A 61 11.47 13.88 3.33
C GLY A 61 10.45 14.60 2.44
N GLU A 62 10.93 15.22 1.35
CA GLU A 62 10.06 15.95 0.40
C GLU A 62 9.31 15.02 -0.55
N GLU A 63 9.95 13.93 -0.96
CA GLU A 63 9.41 12.92 -1.87
C GLU A 63 9.57 11.53 -1.26
N PRO A 64 8.67 10.57 -1.55
CA PRO A 64 8.82 9.22 -1.06
C PRO A 64 10.12 8.61 -1.60
N SER A 65 10.94 8.05 -0.71
CA SER A 65 12.15 7.30 -1.04
C SER A 65 12.10 5.92 -0.41
N LEU A 66 12.62 4.89 -1.08
CA LEU A 66 12.52 3.50 -0.60
C LEU A 66 13.14 3.29 0.78
N GLU A 67 14.13 4.12 1.14
CA GLU A 67 14.83 4.05 2.43
C GLU A 67 14.01 4.64 3.57
N GLN A 68 13.06 5.53 3.27
CA GLN A 68 12.29 6.28 4.24
C GLN A 68 10.78 6.01 4.14
N VAL A 69 10.39 4.91 3.49
CA VAL A 69 8.99 4.49 3.38
C VAL A 69 8.66 3.47 4.47
N SER A 70 7.54 3.70 5.14
CA SER A 70 6.93 2.78 6.10
C SER A 70 5.50 2.46 5.68
N MET A 71 5.11 1.20 5.79
CA MET A 71 3.79 0.75 5.34
C MET A 71 2.78 0.74 6.51
N PRO A 72 1.55 1.25 6.30
CA PRO A 72 0.47 1.15 7.29
C PRO A 72 -0.03 -0.29 7.42
N ARG A 73 -0.90 -0.51 8.39
CA ARG A 73 -1.39 -1.85 8.76
C ARG A 73 -1.98 -2.60 7.55
N GLY A 74 -1.61 -3.87 7.41
CA GLY A 74 -2.15 -4.77 6.41
C GLY A 74 -1.76 -4.44 4.96
N LYS A 75 -0.99 -3.38 4.70
CA LYS A 75 -0.49 -3.02 3.37
C LYS A 75 0.92 -3.53 3.13
N VAL A 76 1.25 -3.79 1.87
CA VAL A 76 2.56 -4.28 1.42
C VAL A 76 2.96 -3.52 0.16
N LEU A 77 4.21 -3.07 0.09
CA LEU A 77 4.77 -2.43 -1.09
C LEU A 77 5.49 -3.47 -1.94
N VAL A 78 5.11 -3.57 -3.20
CA VAL A 78 5.64 -4.55 -4.14
C VAL A 78 6.24 -3.82 -5.34
N LYS A 79 7.50 -4.12 -5.66
CA LYS A 79 8.13 -3.72 -6.93
C LYS A 79 7.66 -4.65 -8.03
N LEU A 80 6.98 -4.11 -9.03
CA LEU A 80 6.50 -4.89 -10.16
C LEU A 80 7.69 -5.41 -10.99
N LEU A 81 7.58 -6.65 -11.47
CA LEU A 81 8.56 -7.17 -12.42
C LEU A 81 8.30 -6.53 -13.78
N ALA A 82 9.27 -5.79 -14.31
CA ALA A 82 9.22 -5.37 -15.70
C ALA A 82 9.24 -6.63 -16.58
N LYS A 83 8.17 -6.86 -17.33
CA LYS A 83 8.13 -7.93 -18.33
C LYS A 83 8.92 -7.45 -19.54
N GLU A 84 10.09 -8.02 -19.79
CA GLU A 84 10.78 -7.86 -21.07
C GLU A 84 9.92 -8.50 -22.17
N GLU A 85 9.35 -7.67 -23.05
CA GLU A 85 8.76 -8.11 -24.31
C GLU A 85 9.87 -8.29 -25.37
N GLU A 86 10.73 -9.28 -25.15
CA GLU A 86 11.55 -9.87 -26.22
C GLU A 86 10.97 -11.26 -26.51
N THR A 87 9.73 -11.33 -27.01
CA THR A 87 9.33 -12.52 -27.77
C THR A 87 9.92 -12.40 -29.15
N SER A 88 11.06 -13.04 -29.33
CA SER A 88 11.71 -13.38 -30.59
C SER A 88 10.77 -14.25 -31.44
N PHE A 89 9.67 -13.69 -31.93
CA PHE A 89 8.85 -14.20 -33.04
C PHE A 89 7.82 -13.15 -33.50
N GLY A 90 8.30 -12.05 -34.09
CA GLY A 90 7.74 -11.39 -35.28
C GLY A 90 6.28 -10.93 -35.35
N LEU A 91 5.47 -11.01 -34.29
CA LEU A 91 4.11 -10.47 -34.27
C LEU A 91 3.96 -9.42 -33.17
N LEU A 92 4.00 -8.15 -33.60
CA LEU A 92 3.59 -7.02 -32.78
C LEU A 92 2.06 -7.04 -32.65
N LEU A 93 1.56 -7.42 -31.47
CA LEU A 93 0.21 -7.05 -31.06
C LEU A 93 0.20 -5.55 -30.74
N SER A 94 -0.88 -4.87 -31.09
CA SER A 94 -1.08 -3.44 -30.90
C SER A 94 -0.63 -2.98 -29.51
N LYS A 95 0.05 -1.83 -29.47
CA LYS A 95 0.67 -1.14 -28.32
C LYS A 95 -0.31 -0.71 -27.21
N GLU A 96 -1.53 -1.24 -27.21
CA GLU A 96 -2.65 -0.88 -26.32
C GLU A 96 -2.98 -1.94 -25.27
N ALA A 97 -2.28 -3.10 -25.26
CA ALA A 97 -2.53 -4.20 -24.33
C ALA A 97 -1.41 -4.48 -23.30
N SER A 98 -0.44 -3.57 -23.14
CA SER A 98 0.70 -3.73 -22.21
C SER A 98 0.56 -2.91 -20.93
N LYS A 99 -0.67 -2.61 -20.50
CA LYS A 99 -1.01 -2.30 -19.10
C LYS A 99 -1.31 -3.59 -18.31
N GLN A 100 -0.63 -4.69 -18.64
CA GLN A 100 -0.61 -5.82 -17.72
C GLN A 100 0.26 -5.41 -16.53
N THR A 101 -0.37 -4.79 -15.53
CA THR A 101 0.16 -4.78 -14.17
C THR A 101 0.52 -6.22 -13.88
N THR A 102 1.81 -6.52 -13.79
CA THR A 102 2.22 -7.88 -13.47
C THR A 102 1.63 -8.16 -12.10
N THR A 103 0.73 -9.13 -12.00
CA THR A 103 0.16 -9.56 -10.71
C THR A 103 1.19 -10.26 -9.81
N ALA A 104 2.47 -10.14 -10.15
CA ALA A 104 3.63 -10.67 -9.47
C ALA A 104 4.69 -9.57 -9.33
N GLY A 105 5.36 -9.55 -8.18
CA GLY A 105 6.43 -8.62 -7.91
C GLY A 105 7.20 -8.97 -6.65
N LYS A 106 8.27 -8.21 -6.38
CA LYS A 106 9.13 -8.38 -5.21
C LYS A 106 8.67 -7.49 -4.08
N VAL A 107 8.49 -8.04 -2.88
CA VAL A 107 8.13 -7.26 -1.69
C VAL A 107 9.32 -6.41 -1.25
N ILE A 108 9.09 -5.11 -1.13
CA ILE A 108 10.09 -4.13 -0.69
C ILE A 108 9.84 -3.68 0.75
N ALA A 109 8.57 -3.50 1.12
CA ALA A 109 8.19 -3.10 2.47
C ALA A 109 6.91 -3.81 2.89
N VAL A 110 6.82 -4.17 4.18
CA VAL A 110 5.68 -4.87 4.76
C VAL A 110 5.17 -4.08 5.94
N GLY A 111 3.87 -3.77 5.95
CA GLY A 111 3.21 -3.14 7.08
C GLY A 111 2.94 -4.12 8.23
N PRO A 112 2.60 -3.61 9.41
CA PRO A 112 2.23 -4.47 10.53
C PRO A 112 1.00 -5.33 10.19
N GLY A 113 0.89 -6.46 10.89
CA GLY A 113 -0.21 -7.40 10.75
C GLY A 113 -1.58 -6.79 11.08
N VAL A 114 -2.64 -7.48 10.65
CA VAL A 114 -4.02 -7.05 10.91
C VAL A 114 -4.44 -7.55 12.28
N VAL A 115 -5.06 -6.69 13.09
CA VAL A 115 -5.67 -7.10 14.36
C VAL A 115 -7.05 -7.70 14.05
N LEU A 116 -7.27 -8.93 14.50
CA LEU A 116 -8.51 -9.66 14.32
C LEU A 116 -9.55 -9.20 15.35
N ALA A 117 -10.82 -9.52 15.11
CA ALA A 117 -11.92 -9.12 16.00
C ALA A 117 -11.77 -9.63 17.44
N ASN A 118 -11.04 -10.71 17.66
CA ASN A 118 -10.77 -11.25 19.00
C ASN A 118 -9.61 -10.55 19.73
N GLY A 119 -8.95 -9.56 19.11
CA GLY A 119 -7.78 -8.87 19.65
C GLY A 119 -6.44 -9.53 19.32
N ASP A 120 -6.43 -10.66 18.62
CA ASP A 120 -5.17 -11.29 18.19
C ASP A 120 -4.57 -10.53 17.01
N GLU A 121 -3.24 -10.37 17.01
CA GLU A 121 -2.51 -9.82 15.88
C GLU A 121 -2.17 -10.92 14.87
N GLN A 122 -2.69 -10.81 13.65
CA GLN A 122 -2.28 -11.68 12.55
C GLN A 122 -1.14 -11.00 11.77
N PRO A 123 0.12 -11.45 11.92
CA PRO A 123 1.24 -10.87 11.17
C PRO A 123 1.07 -11.04 9.67
N ALA A 124 1.69 -10.14 8.90
CA ALA A 124 1.68 -10.25 7.45
C ALA A 124 2.29 -11.61 7.02
N PRO A 125 1.66 -12.34 6.08
CA PRO A 125 2.14 -13.66 5.66
C PRO A 125 3.40 -13.61 4.79
N VAL A 126 3.90 -12.42 4.47
CA VAL A 126 4.98 -12.12 3.54
C VAL A 126 6.09 -11.34 4.23
N GLN A 127 7.32 -11.49 3.76
CA GLN A 127 8.49 -10.78 4.29
C GLN A 127 9.16 -9.94 3.20
N VAL A 128 9.95 -8.95 3.63
CA VAL A 128 10.75 -8.14 2.69
C VAL A 128 11.71 -9.06 1.91
N GLY A 129 11.71 -8.89 0.59
CA GLY A 129 12.49 -9.71 -0.33
C GLY A 129 11.73 -10.90 -0.92
N ASP A 130 10.60 -11.31 -0.34
CA ASP A 130 9.77 -12.38 -0.91
C ASP A 130 9.21 -11.97 -2.27
N MET A 131 9.10 -12.93 -3.18
CA MET A 131 8.35 -12.76 -4.41
C MET A 131 6.90 -13.16 -4.15
N VAL A 132 5.96 -12.29 -4.51
CA VAL A 132 4.54 -12.50 -4.23
C VAL A 132 3.71 -12.39 -5.49
N ARG A 133 2.63 -13.17 -5.52
CA ARG A 133 1.55 -13.02 -6.50
C ARG A 133 0.31 -12.56 -5.76
N PHE A 134 -0.39 -11.57 -6.30
CA PHE A 134 -1.61 -11.02 -5.71
C PHE A 134 -2.77 -11.03 -6.71
N ARG A 135 -4.01 -10.93 -6.19
CA ARG A 135 -5.20 -10.79 -7.04
C ARG A 135 -5.27 -9.38 -7.62
N TYR A 136 -5.79 -9.28 -8.84
CA TYR A 136 -6.07 -8.01 -9.50
C TYR A 136 -7.32 -7.36 -8.90
N GLY A 137 -7.28 -6.04 -8.70
CA GLY A 137 -8.46 -5.20 -8.46
C GLY A 137 -8.32 -4.20 -7.30
N ASP A 138 -7.41 -4.44 -6.36
CA ASP A 138 -7.25 -3.63 -5.14
C ASP A 138 -5.85 -3.03 -5.02
N GLU A 139 -4.98 -3.27 -5.99
CA GLU A 139 -3.65 -2.66 -6.03
C GLU A 139 -3.73 -1.18 -6.42
N VAL A 140 -2.87 -0.38 -5.78
CA VAL A 140 -2.67 1.01 -6.16
C VAL A 140 -1.25 1.16 -6.66
N ASP A 141 -1.11 1.42 -7.96
CA ASP A 141 0.17 1.69 -8.59
C ASP A 141 0.64 3.10 -8.25
N LEU A 142 1.92 3.22 -7.92
CA LEU A 142 2.58 4.50 -7.73
C LEU A 142 4.04 4.44 -8.21
N ASP A 143 4.52 5.58 -8.68
CA ASP A 143 5.89 5.75 -9.12
C ASP A 143 6.71 6.35 -7.95
N ILE A 144 7.83 5.72 -7.60
CA ILE A 144 8.79 6.23 -6.60
C ILE A 144 10.14 6.36 -7.31
N GLY A 145 10.54 7.60 -7.61
CA GLY A 145 11.68 7.86 -8.49
C GLY A 145 11.40 7.37 -9.92
N ASP A 146 12.33 6.58 -10.48
CA ASP A 146 12.19 5.99 -11.82
C ASP A 146 11.52 4.60 -11.81
N ASP A 147 11.28 4.05 -10.63
CA ASP A 147 10.76 2.69 -10.45
C ASP A 147 9.24 2.68 -10.18
N LYS A 148 8.56 1.65 -10.72
CA LYS A 148 7.13 1.41 -10.50
C LYS A 148 6.88 0.44 -9.35
N PHE A 149 6.00 0.84 -8.44
CA PHE A 149 5.56 0.03 -7.31
C PHE A 149 4.04 -0.09 -7.29
N SER A 150 3.56 -1.13 -6.61
CA SER A 150 2.16 -1.30 -6.29
C SER A 150 2.01 -1.52 -4.78
N VAL A 151 1.09 -0.78 -4.17
CA VAL A 151 0.64 -1.05 -2.81
C VAL A 151 -0.50 -2.04 -2.89
N VAL A 152 -0.33 -3.17 -2.20
CA VAL A 152 -1.30 -4.26 -2.18
C VAL A 152 -1.69 -4.58 -0.75
N SER A 153 -2.92 -5.06 -0.56
CA SER A 153 -3.29 -5.65 0.72
C SER A 153 -2.57 -6.98 0.92
N SER A 154 -1.99 -7.17 2.10
CA SER A 154 -1.39 -8.44 2.53
C SER A 154 -2.36 -9.62 2.41
N SER A 155 -3.66 -9.40 2.62
CA SER A 155 -4.71 -10.42 2.45
C SER A 155 -4.97 -10.83 1.00
N ASN A 156 -4.53 -10.04 0.03
CA ASN A 156 -4.67 -10.33 -1.40
C ASN A 156 -3.47 -11.06 -2.00
N CYS A 157 -2.41 -11.27 -1.21
CA CYS A 157 -1.28 -12.10 -1.61
C CYS A 157 -1.72 -13.58 -1.63
N ILE A 158 -1.74 -14.19 -2.81
CA ILE A 158 -2.20 -15.57 -3.04
C ILE A 158 -1.07 -16.60 -3.07
N ALA A 159 0.16 -16.16 -3.33
CA ALA A 159 1.34 -17.01 -3.34
C ALA A 159 2.58 -16.22 -2.93
N LYS A 160 3.52 -16.92 -2.29
CA LYS A 160 4.88 -16.42 -2.07
C LYS A 160 5.92 -17.46 -2.48
N TRP A 161 7.04 -17.00 -3.03
CA TRP A 161 8.20 -17.81 -3.34
C TRP A 161 9.48 -17.02 -3.11
N GLN A 162 10.61 -17.71 -3.12
CA GLN A 162 11.94 -17.12 -3.07
C GLN A 162 12.65 -17.49 -4.37
N ASP A 163 13.27 -16.52 -5.02
CA ASP A 163 14.16 -16.82 -6.13
C ASP A 163 15.38 -17.57 -5.57
N ALA A 164 15.61 -18.77 -6.09
CA ALA A 164 16.67 -19.69 -5.66
C ALA A 164 18.05 -19.25 -6.17
#